data_AF-A0A2P2LI53-F1
#
_entry.id   AF-A0A2P2LI53-F1
#
_cell.length_a   1.000
_cell.length_b   1.000
_cell.length_c   1.000
_cell.angle_alpha   90.00
_cell.angle_beta   90.00
_cell.angle_gamma   90.00
#
_symmetry.space_group_name_H-M   'P 1'
#
loop_
_entity.id
_entity.type
_entity.pdbx_description
1 polymer ?
#
loop_
_entity_poly.entity_id
_entity_poly.type
_entity_poly.pdbx_seq_one_letter_code
_entity_poly.pdbx_strand_id
1 'polypeptide(L)'
;MGQLELLKLLSFLCLIRFSASEIFFEERFDDGWQGRWVRSDWKRSEGKAGSFKHTAGRWSGDPDDKGIQTTTDAKHFAISAKIPEFSNKNRTLVLQYSIRLEQDIECGGGYIKLLSGYVNQKKFGGDTPYSVMFGPDICGTQKKALHVILSYQGQNYPIKKELECETDKLTHFYTFILRPDASYSILVDGRERDSGSMYTDWDILPPRKIKVVNAKKPADWDDREYIDDPSAVKPEVSSLLFFPIVDCSCYLSCSAYNSWAICKYLDVAGLRFHS
;
A
#
# COMPACT_ATOMS: atom_id res chain seq x y z
N MET A 1 17.43 10.95 54.17
CA MET A 1 16.33 10.59 53.26
C MET A 1 15.54 9.48 53.92
N GLY A 2 14.27 9.70 54.25
CA GLY A 2 13.49 8.77 55.07
C GLY A 2 13.16 7.47 54.32
N GLN A 3 13.04 6.36 55.05
CA GLN A 3 12.73 5.03 54.51
C GLN A 3 11.43 5.01 53.67
N LEU A 4 10.47 5.89 54.02
CA LEU A 4 9.23 6.11 53.27
C LEU A 4 9.45 6.82 51.92
N GLU A 5 10.36 7.80 51.86
CA GLU A 5 10.68 8.52 50.63
C GLU A 5 11.48 7.64 49.66
N LEU A 6 12.33 6.75 50.19
CA LEU A 6 13.01 5.73 49.39
C LEU A 6 12.03 4.72 48.79
N LEU A 7 11.00 4.29 49.55
CA LEU A 7 9.98 3.36 49.09
C LEU A 7 9.10 3.98 47.98
N LYS A 8 8.75 5.27 48.11
CA LYS A 8 8.03 6.03 47.08
C LYS A 8 8.85 6.17 45.80
N LEU A 9 10.14 6.45 45.92
CA LEU A 9 11.05 6.57 44.77
C LEU A 9 11.20 5.23 44.02
N LEU A 10 11.35 4.12 44.75
CA LEU A 10 11.42 2.77 44.17
C LEU A 10 10.09 2.36 43.49
N SER A 11 8.95 2.67 44.11
CA SER A 11 7.62 2.48 43.51
C SER A 11 7.45 3.28 42.22
N PHE A 12 7.94 4.53 42.20
CA PHE A 12 7.88 5.39 41.02
C PHE A 12 8.78 4.86 39.89
N LEU A 13 9.97 4.36 40.20
CA LEU A 13 10.88 3.75 39.23
C LEU A 13 10.31 2.45 38.63
N CYS A 14 9.57 1.65 39.41
CA CYS A 14 8.88 0.45 38.90
C CYS A 14 7.71 0.75 37.93
N LEU A 15 7.19 2.00 37.93
CA LEU A 15 6.18 2.44 36.97
C LEU A 15 6.80 2.88 35.63
N ILE A 16 8.13 3.08 35.57
CA ILE A 16 8.82 3.44 34.34
C ILE A 16 8.99 2.19 33.47
N ARG A 17 8.02 1.99 32.57
CA ARG A 17 8.12 1.02 31.48
C ARG A 17 9.16 1.54 30.48
N PHE A 18 10.38 1.00 30.52
CA PHE A 18 11.34 1.19 29.44
C PHE A 18 10.85 0.42 28.21
N SER A 19 10.49 1.15 27.16
CA SER A 19 10.24 0.58 25.84
C SER A 19 11.49 0.81 25.00
N ALA A 20 12.22 -0.26 24.67
CA ALA A 20 13.32 -0.20 23.72
C ALA A 20 12.79 -0.54 22.32
N SER A 21 13.02 0.33 21.35
CA SER A 21 12.75 0.09 19.93
C SER A 21 14.07 -0.08 19.19
N GLU A 22 14.11 -1.01 18.24
CA GLU A 22 15.26 -1.18 17.35
C GLU A 22 14.98 -0.45 16.03
N ILE A 23 15.92 0.38 15.61
CA ILE A 23 15.84 1.16 14.37
C ILE A 23 16.60 0.40 13.29
N PHE A 24 15.88 -0.17 12.32
CA PHE A 24 16.51 -0.91 11.21
C PHE A 24 17.07 0.01 10.12
N PHE A 25 16.42 1.15 9.92
CA PHE A 25 16.76 2.10 8.87
C PHE A 25 16.22 3.47 9.26
N GLU A 26 16.92 4.55 9.00
CA GLU A 26 16.35 5.89 9.15
C GLU A 26 16.96 6.75 8.04
N GLU A 27 16.11 7.46 7.32
CA GLU A 27 16.56 8.40 6.29
C GLU A 27 15.87 9.74 6.50
N ARG A 28 16.66 10.80 6.59
CA ARG A 28 16.19 12.19 6.75
C ARG A 28 16.51 13.07 5.56
N PHE A 29 17.28 12.51 4.61
CA PHE A 29 17.91 13.16 3.47
C PHE A 29 18.84 14.31 3.84
N ASP A 30 19.60 14.16 4.91
CA ASP A 30 20.67 15.11 5.19
C ASP A 30 21.72 15.12 4.06
N ASP A 31 22.61 16.10 4.09
CA ASP A 31 23.71 16.18 3.13
C ASP A 31 24.52 14.87 3.08
N GLY A 32 24.83 14.41 1.87
CA GLY A 32 25.50 13.12 1.64
C GLY A 32 24.57 11.92 1.44
N TRP A 33 23.25 12.11 1.41
CA TRP A 33 22.28 11.03 1.14
C TRP A 33 22.60 10.20 -0.11
N GLN A 34 23.23 10.79 -1.13
CA GLN A 34 23.63 10.09 -2.36
C GLN A 34 24.61 8.94 -2.10
N GLY A 35 25.33 8.94 -0.97
CA GLY A 35 26.17 7.82 -0.54
C GLY A 35 25.37 6.63 0.01
N ARG A 36 24.15 6.88 0.53
CA ARG A 36 23.24 5.86 1.10
C ARG A 36 22.31 5.25 0.07
N TRP A 37 21.97 6.01 -0.98
CA TRP A 37 20.99 5.63 -1.99
C TRP A 37 21.61 5.29 -3.34
N VAL A 38 21.15 4.18 -3.94
CA VAL A 38 21.58 3.74 -5.26
C VAL A 38 20.44 3.94 -6.25
N ARG A 39 20.67 4.79 -7.26
CA ARG A 39 19.79 4.88 -8.43
C ARG A 39 19.97 3.67 -9.34
N SER A 40 18.86 3.06 -9.74
CA SER A 40 18.82 1.95 -10.68
C SER A 40 19.08 2.43 -12.12
N ASP A 41 19.65 1.55 -12.95
CA ASP A 41 19.79 1.73 -14.39
C ASP A 41 18.57 1.15 -15.16
N TRP A 42 17.55 0.64 -14.45
CA TRP A 42 16.29 0.22 -15.05
C TRP A 42 15.66 1.37 -15.86
N LYS A 43 15.20 1.07 -17.09
CA LYS A 43 14.65 2.05 -18.06
C LYS A 43 15.61 3.16 -18.52
N ARG A 44 16.88 3.12 -18.15
CA ARG A 44 17.87 4.14 -18.53
C ARG A 44 18.20 4.10 -20.03
N SER A 45 18.41 2.93 -20.61
CA SER A 45 18.69 2.77 -22.04
C SER A 45 17.52 3.18 -22.93
N GLU A 46 16.29 3.03 -22.43
CA GLU A 46 15.06 3.48 -23.11
C GLU A 46 14.83 5.00 -22.99
N GLY A 47 15.71 5.72 -22.27
CA GLY A 47 15.51 7.14 -21.96
C GLY A 47 14.29 7.40 -21.08
N LYS A 48 13.74 6.39 -20.40
CA LYS A 48 12.52 6.45 -19.59
C LYS A 48 12.78 6.53 -18.08
N ALA A 49 14.02 6.41 -17.63
CA ALA A 49 14.41 6.66 -16.24
C ALA A 49 14.52 8.16 -15.96
N GLY A 50 14.08 8.64 -14.80
CA GLY A 50 14.33 10.03 -14.41
C GLY A 50 15.32 10.20 -13.24
N SER A 51 15.40 11.42 -12.71
CA SER A 51 16.44 11.86 -11.76
C SER A 51 15.93 12.58 -10.52
N PHE A 52 16.37 12.18 -9.33
CA PHE A 52 15.93 12.79 -8.08
C PHE A 52 16.67 14.12 -7.82
N LYS A 53 15.97 15.10 -7.25
CA LYS A 53 16.53 16.38 -6.79
C LYS A 53 16.41 16.47 -5.27
N HIS A 54 17.47 16.93 -4.61
CA HIS A 54 17.43 17.19 -3.17
C HIS A 54 16.86 18.58 -2.89
N THR A 55 15.70 18.69 -2.24
CA THR A 55 14.96 19.96 -2.07
C THR A 55 13.88 19.88 -0.99
N ALA A 56 13.53 21.03 -0.42
CA ALA A 56 12.41 21.18 0.53
C ALA A 56 11.06 21.48 -0.17
N GLY A 57 11.01 21.43 -1.51
CA GLY A 57 9.83 21.78 -2.33
C GLY A 57 9.75 23.27 -2.67
N ARG A 58 8.67 23.72 -3.32
CA ARG A 58 8.43 25.17 -3.60
C ARG A 58 8.04 25.94 -2.35
N TRP A 59 7.40 25.26 -1.41
CA TRP A 59 6.97 25.78 -0.13
C TRP A 59 7.30 24.72 0.94
N SER A 60 7.71 25.17 2.13
CA SER A 60 8.23 24.31 3.19
C SER A 60 7.92 24.92 4.55
N GLY A 61 7.56 24.10 5.54
CA GLY A 61 7.52 24.56 6.93
C GLY A 61 8.90 24.91 7.47
N ASP A 62 9.92 24.14 7.05
CA ASP A 62 11.33 24.38 7.35
C ASP A 62 12.17 24.18 6.07
N PRO A 63 12.98 25.16 5.61
CA PRO A 63 13.84 25.04 4.44
C PRO A 63 14.93 23.96 4.55
N ASP A 64 15.30 23.57 5.76
CA ASP A 64 16.28 22.52 6.00
C ASP A 64 15.66 21.11 5.95
N ASP A 65 14.32 21.03 6.00
CA ASP A 65 13.55 19.79 5.91
C ASP A 65 13.44 19.29 4.45
N LYS A 66 14.58 18.90 3.90
CA LYS A 66 14.70 18.47 2.51
C LYS A 66 14.36 16.99 2.31
N GLY A 67 14.18 16.64 1.04
CA GLY A 67 13.97 15.29 0.58
C GLY A 67 14.29 15.12 -0.91
N ILE A 68 14.07 13.92 -1.46
CA ILE A 68 14.35 13.56 -2.87
C ILE A 68 13.19 13.78 -3.85
N GLN A 69 12.99 14.99 -4.33
CA GLN A 69 11.91 15.30 -5.26
C GLN A 69 12.11 14.74 -6.66
N THR A 70 10.96 14.53 -7.25
CA THR A 70 10.68 14.19 -8.62
C THR A 70 10.95 15.33 -9.59
N THR A 71 11.67 15.10 -10.67
CA THR A 71 11.97 16.17 -11.65
C THR A 71 11.21 16.04 -12.96
N THR A 72 11.35 14.91 -13.67
CA THR A 72 10.84 14.76 -15.03
C THR A 72 9.52 14.01 -15.05
N ASP A 73 8.55 14.60 -15.73
CA ASP A 73 7.24 13.98 -16.00
C ASP A 73 7.38 12.78 -16.93
N ALA A 74 6.40 11.88 -16.86
CA ALA A 74 6.31 10.71 -17.73
C ALA A 74 7.54 9.77 -17.69
N LYS A 75 8.21 9.66 -16.53
CA LYS A 75 9.41 8.83 -16.32
C LYS A 75 9.24 7.84 -15.17
N HIS A 76 10.08 6.82 -15.17
CA HIS A 76 10.12 5.77 -14.16
C HIS A 76 11.17 6.06 -13.09
N PHE A 77 10.84 5.71 -11.86
CA PHE A 77 11.61 6.03 -10.68
C PHE A 77 11.95 4.80 -9.88
N ALA A 78 13.26 4.57 -9.76
CA ALA A 78 13.79 3.41 -9.06
C ALA A 78 15.07 3.83 -8.34
N ILE A 79 14.95 3.95 -7.02
CA ILE A 79 16.05 4.21 -6.10
C ILE A 79 15.87 3.31 -4.89
N SER A 80 16.97 2.80 -4.36
CA SER A 80 16.95 1.91 -3.20
C SER A 80 18.07 2.26 -2.24
N ALA A 81 17.81 2.07 -0.94
CA ALA A 81 18.82 2.06 0.09
C ALA A 81 18.96 0.65 0.65
N LYS A 82 20.20 0.23 0.95
CA LYS A 82 20.45 -1.06 1.59
C LYS A 82 20.22 -0.92 3.09
N ILE A 83 19.47 -1.86 3.64
CA ILE A 83 19.23 -1.99 5.08
C ILE A 83 19.93 -3.24 5.62
N PRO A 84 20.25 -3.32 6.93
CA PRO A 84 20.68 -4.56 7.56
C PRO A 84 19.64 -5.66 7.36
N GLU A 85 20.10 -6.89 7.18
CA GLU A 85 19.18 -8.03 7.10
C GLU A 85 18.51 -8.24 8.45
N PHE A 86 17.18 -8.34 8.45
CA PHE A 86 16.39 -8.51 9.66
C PHE A 86 15.19 -9.42 9.41
N SER A 87 14.59 -9.89 10.50
CA SER A 87 13.34 -10.64 10.49
C SER A 87 12.37 -10.05 11.51
N ASN A 88 11.10 -9.90 11.11
CA ASN A 88 10.01 -9.50 12.00
C ASN A 88 9.31 -10.69 12.67
N LYS A 89 9.90 -11.89 12.66
CA LYS A 89 9.32 -13.06 13.35
C LYS A 89 9.17 -12.76 14.85
N ASN A 90 7.96 -12.94 15.38
CA ASN A 90 7.60 -12.64 16.78
C ASN A 90 7.82 -11.17 17.19
N ARG A 91 7.91 -10.25 16.22
CA ARG A 91 8.15 -8.82 16.46
C ARG A 91 7.17 -8.00 15.63
N THR A 92 6.82 -6.82 16.12
CA THR A 92 6.03 -5.87 15.35
C THR A 92 6.92 -5.18 14.32
N LEU A 93 6.51 -5.21 13.05
CA LEU A 93 7.09 -4.40 11.99
C LEU A 93 6.31 -3.09 11.90
N VAL A 94 7.02 -1.97 11.90
CA VAL A 94 6.46 -0.64 11.64
C VAL A 94 7.16 -0.08 10.41
N LEU A 95 6.39 0.22 9.38
CA LEU A 95 6.85 0.87 8.16
C LEU A 95 6.17 2.22 8.08
N GLN A 96 6.95 3.29 8.19
CA GLN A 96 6.46 4.66 8.13
C GLN A 96 7.26 5.44 7.10
N TYR A 97 6.61 6.36 6.41
CA TYR A 97 7.28 7.40 5.64
C TYR A 97 6.33 8.56 5.40
N SER A 98 6.89 9.73 5.16
CA SER A 98 6.14 10.89 4.70
C SER A 98 6.19 11.02 3.19
N ILE A 99 5.11 11.45 2.57
CA ILE A 99 5.09 11.84 1.16
C ILE A 99 4.32 13.14 0.98
N ARG A 100 4.78 13.94 0.03
CA ARG A 100 4.07 15.13 -0.42
C ARG A 100 3.89 15.08 -1.94
N LEU A 101 2.66 15.23 -2.37
CA LEU A 101 2.28 15.29 -3.78
C LEU A 101 2.08 16.76 -4.17
N GLU A 102 3.19 17.50 -4.25
CA GLU A 102 3.18 18.96 -4.41
C GLU A 102 2.59 19.42 -5.77
N GLN A 103 2.73 18.58 -6.79
CA GLN A 103 2.18 18.80 -8.12
C GLN A 103 0.80 18.16 -8.27
N ASP A 104 -0.04 18.71 -9.14
CA ASP A 104 -1.30 18.08 -9.52
C ASP A 104 -1.00 16.77 -10.26
N ILE A 105 -1.06 15.66 -9.53
CA ILE A 105 -0.75 14.34 -10.05
C ILE A 105 -1.96 13.75 -10.77
N GLU A 106 -1.84 13.58 -12.08
CA GLU A 106 -2.86 12.89 -12.86
C GLU A 106 -2.76 11.38 -12.67
N CYS A 107 -1.56 10.81 -12.79
CA CYS A 107 -1.31 9.40 -12.52
C CYS A 107 0.11 9.18 -11.99
N GLY A 108 0.21 8.46 -10.88
CA GLY A 108 1.44 8.00 -10.28
C GLY A 108 1.34 7.37 -8.89
N GLY A 109 2.34 6.53 -8.60
CA GLY A 109 2.54 5.85 -7.34
C GLY A 109 3.53 6.55 -6.41
N GLY A 110 3.11 6.78 -5.17
CA GLY A 110 3.93 7.30 -4.08
C GLY A 110 4.35 6.25 -3.06
N TYR A 111 4.29 4.97 -3.42
CA TYR A 111 4.54 3.84 -2.52
C TYR A 111 6.02 3.46 -2.39
N ILE A 112 6.32 2.77 -1.29
CA ILE A 112 7.63 2.17 -1.04
C ILE A 112 7.53 0.64 -1.08
N LYS A 113 8.65 -0.02 -1.37
CA LYS A 113 8.77 -1.49 -1.37
C LYS A 113 9.86 -1.91 -0.39
N LEU A 114 9.53 -2.80 0.54
CA LEU A 114 10.50 -3.51 1.35
C LEU A 114 10.96 -4.75 0.59
N LEU A 115 12.21 -4.74 0.13
CA LEU A 115 12.75 -5.78 -0.75
C LEU A 115 13.13 -7.04 0.02
N SER A 116 12.98 -8.20 -0.62
CA SER A 116 13.31 -9.50 -0.04
C SER A 116 14.57 -10.10 -0.64
N GLY A 117 15.45 -10.63 0.21
CA GLY A 117 16.67 -11.33 -0.21
C GLY A 117 17.71 -10.44 -0.91
N TYR A 118 18.60 -11.07 -1.67
CA TYR A 118 19.63 -10.36 -2.42
C TYR A 118 19.04 -9.66 -3.64
N VAL A 119 19.13 -8.32 -3.66
CA VAL A 119 18.72 -7.50 -4.79
C VAL A 119 19.92 -6.76 -5.38
N ASN A 120 20.07 -6.85 -6.71
CA ASN A 120 20.96 -5.97 -7.44
C ASN A 120 20.31 -4.59 -7.59
N GLN A 121 20.70 -3.65 -6.72
CA GLN A 121 20.17 -2.27 -6.69
C GLN A 121 20.28 -1.54 -8.04
N LYS A 122 21.29 -1.86 -8.87
CA LYS A 122 21.45 -1.25 -10.20
C LYS A 122 20.46 -1.77 -11.23
N LYS A 123 19.83 -2.92 -10.98
CA LYS A 123 18.82 -3.52 -11.86
C LYS A 123 17.42 -3.50 -11.24
N PHE A 124 17.26 -2.87 -10.07
CA PHE A 124 15.97 -2.77 -9.37
C PHE A 124 14.92 -2.05 -10.22
N GLY A 125 13.71 -2.60 -10.28
CA GLY A 125 12.60 -2.05 -11.07
C GLY A 125 11.25 -2.58 -10.64
N GLY A 126 10.24 -2.41 -11.51
CA GLY A 126 8.84 -2.78 -11.24
C GLY A 126 8.65 -4.23 -10.77
N ASP A 127 9.30 -5.17 -11.46
CA ASP A 127 9.13 -6.62 -11.26
C ASP A 127 10.09 -7.22 -10.23
N THR A 128 10.90 -6.39 -9.55
CA THR A 128 11.82 -6.90 -8.52
C THR A 128 11.01 -7.46 -7.34
N PRO A 129 11.29 -8.69 -6.87
CA PRO A 129 10.62 -9.26 -5.71
C PRO A 129 10.72 -8.36 -4.46
N TYR A 130 9.62 -8.28 -3.73
CA TYR A 130 9.52 -7.55 -2.47
C TYR A 130 8.78 -8.42 -1.45
N SER A 131 8.83 -8.02 -0.18
CA SER A 131 8.03 -8.61 0.92
C SER A 131 6.77 -7.79 1.17
N VAL A 132 6.89 -6.46 1.12
CA VAL A 132 5.79 -5.52 1.38
C VAL A 132 5.85 -4.37 0.38
N MET A 133 4.71 -4.01 -0.21
CA MET A 133 4.53 -2.71 -0.88
C MET A 133 3.46 -1.92 -0.15
N PHE A 134 3.77 -0.68 0.19
CA PHE A 134 2.87 0.16 0.98
C PHE A 134 2.91 1.61 0.50
N GLY A 135 1.75 2.21 0.28
CA GLY A 135 1.62 3.64 0.00
C GLY A 135 0.56 4.02 -1.04
N PRO A 136 0.39 5.31 -1.31
CA PRO A 136 -0.65 5.81 -2.19
C PRO A 136 -0.31 5.55 -3.66
N ASP A 137 -1.35 5.33 -4.46
CA ASP A 137 -1.31 5.21 -5.92
C ASP A 137 -2.54 5.91 -6.49
N ILE A 138 -2.28 7.01 -7.19
CA ILE A 138 -3.30 7.85 -7.78
C ILE A 138 -3.22 7.65 -9.28
N CYS A 139 -4.33 7.37 -9.95
CA CYS A 139 -4.38 7.34 -11.41
C CYS A 139 -5.78 7.73 -11.89
N GLY A 140 -5.88 8.98 -12.37
CA GLY A 140 -7.13 9.63 -12.72
C GLY A 140 -8.06 9.82 -11.53
N THR A 141 -9.35 10.01 -11.83
CA THR A 141 -10.39 10.17 -10.82
C THR A 141 -10.84 8.85 -10.19
N GLN A 142 -10.59 7.73 -10.87
CA GLN A 142 -11.13 6.42 -10.50
C GLN A 142 -10.23 5.63 -9.55
N LYS A 143 -8.92 5.87 -9.55
CA LYS A 143 -7.97 5.11 -8.75
C LYS A 143 -7.24 6.04 -7.79
N LYS A 144 -7.67 6.07 -6.53
CA LYS A 144 -7.03 6.82 -5.44
C LYS A 144 -6.83 5.88 -4.26
N ALA A 145 -5.94 4.91 -4.43
CA ALA A 145 -5.84 3.77 -3.54
C ALA A 145 -4.58 3.85 -2.68
N LEU A 146 -4.74 3.53 -1.40
CA LEU A 146 -3.63 3.21 -0.51
C LEU A 146 -3.35 1.70 -0.62
N HIS A 147 -2.30 1.35 -1.34
CA HIS A 147 -1.90 -0.05 -1.49
C HIS A 147 -1.27 -0.59 -0.23
N VAL A 148 -1.70 -1.79 0.16
CA VAL A 148 -0.99 -2.65 1.11
C VAL A 148 -0.91 -4.04 0.49
N ILE A 149 0.27 -4.39 -0.01
CA ILE A 149 0.50 -5.65 -0.72
C ILE A 149 1.53 -6.47 0.07
N LEU A 150 1.15 -7.69 0.43
CA LEU A 150 2.02 -8.64 1.10
C LEU A 150 2.42 -9.73 0.13
N SER A 151 3.72 -10.05 0.10
CA SER A 151 4.24 -11.09 -0.79
C SER A 151 4.49 -12.39 -0.02
N TYR A 152 3.91 -13.49 -0.50
CA TYR A 152 4.06 -14.82 0.10
C TYR A 152 4.24 -15.87 -1.00
N GLN A 153 5.24 -16.75 -0.83
CA GLN A 153 5.56 -17.82 -1.80
C GLN A 153 5.71 -17.34 -3.26
N GLY A 154 6.28 -16.15 -3.46
CA GLY A 154 6.50 -15.58 -4.79
C GLY A 154 5.25 -14.96 -5.45
N GLN A 155 4.13 -14.91 -4.75
CA GLN A 155 2.91 -14.22 -5.19
C GLN A 155 2.69 -12.95 -4.36
N ASN A 156 2.03 -11.97 -4.97
CA ASN A 156 1.71 -10.68 -4.36
C ASN A 156 0.22 -10.64 -4.06
N TYR A 157 -0.14 -10.46 -2.79
CA TYR A 157 -1.52 -10.40 -2.33
C TYR A 157 -1.84 -8.96 -1.94
N PRO A 158 -2.64 -8.23 -2.74
CA PRO A 158 -3.17 -6.94 -2.32
C PRO A 158 -4.21 -7.13 -1.23
N ILE A 159 -4.36 -6.13 -0.35
CA ILE A 159 -5.45 -6.07 0.61
C ILE A 159 -6.79 -6.03 -0.14
N LYS A 160 -7.79 -6.74 0.37
CA LYS A 160 -9.14 -6.80 -0.21
C LYS A 160 -9.91 -5.49 -0.06
N LYS A 161 -9.61 -4.75 1.00
CA LYS A 161 -10.29 -3.51 1.32
C LYS A 161 -9.83 -2.43 0.34
N GLU A 162 -10.79 -1.67 -0.16
CA GLU A 162 -10.50 -0.44 -0.89
C GLU A 162 -10.20 0.66 0.13
N LEU A 163 -8.93 1.04 0.21
CA LEU A 163 -8.47 2.10 1.10
C LEU A 163 -8.19 3.34 0.26
N GLU A 164 -8.81 4.46 0.61
CA GLU A 164 -8.55 5.73 -0.07
C GLU A 164 -7.27 6.37 0.45
N CYS A 165 -6.51 7.00 -0.44
CA CYS A 165 -5.35 7.81 -0.08
C CYS A 165 -5.67 9.31 -0.14
N GLU A 166 -4.89 10.08 0.60
CA GLU A 166 -4.98 11.55 0.57
C GLU A 166 -4.52 12.08 -0.80
N THR A 167 -5.24 13.06 -1.33
CA THR A 167 -4.98 13.64 -2.66
C THR A 167 -4.75 15.14 -2.65
N ASP A 168 -4.60 15.74 -1.47
CA ASP A 168 -4.21 17.14 -1.38
C ASP A 168 -2.70 17.31 -1.66
N LYS A 169 -2.23 18.56 -1.62
CA LYS A 169 -0.84 18.89 -1.93
C LYS A 169 0.08 18.89 -0.71
N LEU A 170 -0.48 18.61 0.48
CA LEU A 170 0.20 18.67 1.76
C LEU A 170 1.05 17.42 1.98
N THR A 171 1.88 17.48 3.02
CA THR A 171 2.68 16.33 3.46
C THR A 171 1.85 15.40 4.34
N HIS A 172 1.77 14.12 3.98
CA HIS A 172 1.08 13.09 4.75
C HIS A 172 2.01 11.99 5.23
N PHE A 173 1.70 11.43 6.41
CA PHE A 173 2.42 10.32 7.04
C PHE A 173 1.63 9.04 6.85
N TYR A 174 2.18 8.11 6.08
CA TYR A 174 1.62 6.78 5.94
C TYR A 174 2.38 5.82 6.85
N THR A 175 1.65 5.13 7.71
CA THR A 175 2.20 4.15 8.64
C THR A 175 1.48 2.82 8.49
N PHE A 176 2.25 1.76 8.27
CA PHE A 176 1.76 0.39 8.29
C PHE A 176 2.41 -0.36 9.45
N ILE A 177 1.57 -0.92 10.32
CA ILE A 177 1.99 -1.68 11.50
C ILE A 177 1.52 -3.11 11.31
N LEU A 178 2.46 -4.06 11.31
CA LEU A 178 2.17 -5.49 11.25
C LEU A 178 2.66 -6.17 12.54
N ARG A 179 1.74 -6.74 13.30
CA ARG A 179 2.00 -7.36 14.61
C ARG A 179 2.24 -8.87 14.47
N PRO A 180 2.91 -9.51 15.45
CA PRO A 180 3.22 -10.94 15.40
C PRO A 180 1.99 -11.86 15.50
N ASP A 181 0.85 -11.34 15.97
CA ASP A 181 -0.44 -12.04 15.99
C ASP A 181 -1.18 -11.98 14.63
N ALA A 182 -0.50 -11.51 13.57
CA ALA A 182 -1.04 -11.27 12.25
C ALA A 182 -2.17 -10.23 12.20
N SER A 183 -2.29 -9.38 13.23
CA SER A 183 -3.08 -8.15 13.14
C SER A 183 -2.27 -7.03 12.49
N TYR A 184 -2.96 -6.10 11.86
CA TYR A 184 -2.35 -4.89 11.30
C TYR A 184 -3.14 -3.64 11.66
N SER A 185 -2.45 -2.50 11.60
CA SER A 185 -3.05 -1.17 11.65
C SER A 185 -2.42 -0.30 10.55
N ILE A 186 -3.25 0.52 9.92
CA ILE A 186 -2.85 1.53 8.94
C ILE A 186 -3.20 2.88 9.53
N LEU A 187 -2.19 3.73 9.69
CA LEU A 187 -2.38 5.09 10.18
C LEU A 187 -2.03 6.07 9.07
N VAL A 188 -2.85 7.11 8.95
CA VAL A 188 -2.57 8.29 8.13
C VAL A 188 -2.54 9.49 9.07
N ASP A 189 -1.43 10.24 9.04
CA ASP A 189 -1.20 11.40 9.91
C ASP A 189 -1.33 11.10 11.40
N GLY A 190 -0.88 9.89 11.79
CA GLY A 190 -0.92 9.39 13.16
C GLY A 190 -2.32 8.96 13.64
N ARG A 191 -3.34 8.99 12.79
CA ARG A 191 -4.69 8.51 13.09
C ARG A 191 -4.92 7.14 12.45
N GLU A 192 -5.43 6.18 13.21
CA GLU A 192 -5.81 4.88 12.66
C GLU A 192 -6.94 5.05 11.65
N ARG A 193 -6.68 4.65 10.41
CA ARG A 193 -7.63 4.67 9.29
C ARG A 193 -8.27 3.31 9.09
N ASP A 194 -7.48 2.25 9.25
CA ASP A 194 -7.97 0.88 9.12
C ASP A 194 -7.16 -0.05 10.02
N SER A 195 -7.80 -1.12 10.47
CA SER A 195 -7.16 -2.21 11.21
C SER A 195 -7.89 -3.51 10.94
N GLY A 196 -7.19 -4.63 11.17
CA GLY A 196 -7.77 -5.94 10.88
C GLY A 196 -6.77 -7.08 11.04
N SER A 197 -7.06 -8.17 10.35
CA SER A 197 -6.25 -9.39 10.38
C SER A 197 -5.83 -9.82 8.99
N MET A 198 -4.57 -10.27 8.88
CA MET A 198 -4.03 -10.83 7.65
C MET A 198 -4.84 -12.03 7.14
N TYR A 199 -5.49 -12.78 8.05
CA TYR A 199 -6.28 -13.97 7.72
C TYR A 199 -7.62 -13.68 7.05
N THR A 200 -8.14 -12.46 7.19
CA THR A 200 -9.44 -12.06 6.64
C THR A 200 -9.26 -11.14 5.45
N ASP A 201 -8.31 -10.21 5.55
CA ASP A 201 -8.22 -9.07 4.65
C ASP A 201 -7.28 -9.30 3.47
N TRP A 202 -6.62 -10.46 3.41
CA TRP A 202 -5.86 -10.94 2.26
C TRP A 202 -6.26 -12.38 1.89
N ASP A 203 -6.14 -12.72 0.61
CA ASP A 203 -6.34 -14.09 0.09
C ASP A 203 -5.04 -14.91 0.07
N ILE A 204 -4.25 -14.84 1.15
CA ILE A 204 -2.99 -15.59 1.27
C ILE A 204 -3.26 -17.07 1.52
N LEU A 205 -4.30 -17.37 2.31
CA LEU A 205 -4.67 -18.75 2.62
C LEU A 205 -5.62 -19.30 1.54
N PRO A 206 -5.53 -20.61 1.23
CA PRO A 206 -6.49 -21.24 0.33
C PRO A 206 -7.92 -21.05 0.85
N PRO A 207 -8.92 -20.98 -0.05
CA PRO A 207 -10.30 -20.72 0.32
C PRO A 207 -10.81 -21.77 1.31
N ARG A 208 -11.44 -21.31 2.40
CA ARG A 208 -11.97 -22.18 3.47
C ARG A 208 -13.07 -23.13 2.99
N LYS A 209 -13.71 -22.83 1.86
CA LYS A 209 -14.77 -23.64 1.25
C LYS A 209 -14.37 -23.99 -0.19
N ILE A 210 -14.15 -25.27 -0.44
CA ILE A 210 -13.90 -25.81 -1.78
C ILE A 210 -15.26 -26.19 -2.37
N LYS A 211 -15.64 -25.61 -3.51
CA LYS A 211 -16.81 -26.11 -4.26
C LYS A 211 -16.51 -27.54 -4.70
N VAL A 212 -17.40 -28.49 -4.39
CA VAL A 212 -17.20 -29.89 -4.79
C VAL A 212 -17.22 -29.95 -6.32
N VAL A 213 -16.06 -30.24 -6.92
CA VAL A 213 -15.85 -30.27 -8.39
C VAL A 213 -16.80 -31.25 -9.08
N ASN A 214 -17.24 -32.28 -8.36
CA ASN A 214 -18.17 -33.31 -8.85
C ASN A 214 -19.61 -33.14 -8.36
N ALA A 215 -19.99 -31.97 -7.83
CA ALA A 215 -21.38 -31.70 -7.50
C ALA A 215 -22.19 -31.59 -8.79
N LYS A 216 -22.86 -32.69 -9.14
CA LYS A 216 -23.87 -32.67 -10.19
C LYS A 216 -25.14 -32.07 -9.61
N LYS A 217 -25.68 -31.08 -10.32
CA LYS A 217 -27.03 -30.60 -10.09
C LYS A 217 -27.99 -31.81 -10.13
N PRO A 218 -28.86 -32.01 -9.14
CA PRO A 218 -29.86 -33.08 -9.19
C PRO A 218 -30.72 -32.97 -10.45
N ALA A 219 -31.10 -34.11 -11.03
CA ALA A 219 -31.87 -34.14 -12.28
C ALA A 219 -33.28 -33.53 -12.13
N ASP A 220 -33.79 -33.51 -10.90
CA ASP A 220 -35.07 -32.95 -10.45
C ASP A 220 -34.98 -31.48 -10.01
N TRP A 221 -33.82 -30.84 -10.18
CA TRP A 221 -33.65 -29.45 -9.75
C TRP A 221 -34.30 -28.48 -10.74
N ASP A 222 -35.40 -27.88 -10.31
CA ASP A 222 -36.14 -26.86 -11.06
C ASP A 222 -35.48 -25.47 -10.88
N ASP A 223 -34.91 -24.94 -11.98
CA ASP A 223 -34.33 -23.58 -12.01
C ASP A 223 -35.34 -22.50 -12.43
N ARG A 224 -36.61 -22.87 -12.65
CA ARG A 224 -37.61 -21.92 -13.15
C ARG A 224 -38.01 -20.97 -12.03
N GLU A 225 -37.73 -19.68 -12.22
CA GLU A 225 -38.16 -18.60 -11.33
C GLU A 225 -39.69 -18.45 -11.30
N TYR A 226 -40.35 -18.81 -12.41
CA TYR A 226 -41.80 -18.79 -12.57
C TYR A 226 -42.31 -20.16 -13.01
N ILE A 227 -43.38 -20.63 -12.38
CA ILE A 227 -44.08 -21.87 -12.75
C ILE A 227 -45.40 -21.47 -13.38
N ASP A 228 -45.71 -22.02 -14.55
CA ASP A 228 -47.01 -21.82 -15.18
C ASP A 228 -48.11 -22.38 -14.29
N ASP A 229 -49.12 -21.57 -14.00
CA ASP A 229 -50.30 -22.01 -13.25
C ASP A 229 -51.01 -23.12 -14.04
N PRO A 230 -51.09 -24.36 -13.50
CA PRO A 230 -51.70 -25.48 -14.21
C PRO A 230 -53.20 -25.30 -14.46
N SER A 231 -53.84 -24.30 -13.85
CA SER A 231 -55.25 -23.95 -14.06
C SER A 231 -55.48 -22.83 -15.10
N ALA A 232 -54.41 -22.25 -15.66
CA ALA A 232 -54.52 -21.16 -16.63
C ALA A 232 -54.87 -21.68 -18.04
N VAL A 233 -56.04 -21.28 -18.56
CA VAL A 233 -56.43 -21.51 -19.96
C VAL A 233 -56.07 -20.29 -20.80
N LYS A 234 -55.31 -20.50 -21.88
CA LYS A 234 -54.86 -19.44 -22.80
C LYS A 234 -56.06 -18.72 -23.44
N PRO A 235 -56.25 -17.41 -23.24
CA PRO A 235 -57.27 -16.66 -23.97
C PRO A 235 -56.85 -16.44 -25.43
N GLU A 236 -57.81 -16.50 -26.35
CA GLU A 236 -57.56 -16.22 -27.77
C GLU A 236 -57.40 -14.70 -28.00
N VAL A 237 -56.34 -14.37 -28.74
CA VAL A 237 -55.97 -13.06 -29.30
C VAL A 237 -55.24 -12.09 -28.36
N SER A 238 -53.92 -11.95 -28.57
CA SER A 238 -53.28 -10.61 -28.65
C SER A 238 -51.87 -10.73 -29.24
N SER A 239 -51.70 -10.07 -30.37
CA SER A 239 -50.47 -9.85 -31.12
C SER A 239 -49.63 -8.73 -30.48
N LEU A 240 -48.38 -8.99 -30.11
CA LEU A 240 -47.41 -7.93 -29.82
C LEU A 240 -46.00 -8.25 -30.37
N LEU A 241 -45.73 -7.59 -31.50
CA LEU A 241 -44.50 -6.96 -31.99
C LEU A 241 -43.15 -7.38 -31.36
N PHE A 242 -42.34 -8.06 -32.18
CA PHE A 242 -40.89 -8.18 -32.01
C PHE A 242 -40.21 -6.84 -32.34
N PHE A 243 -39.39 -6.33 -31.43
CA PHE A 243 -38.32 -5.37 -31.73
C PHE A 243 -36.97 -6.07 -31.54
N PRO A 244 -36.03 -5.98 -32.49
CA PRO A 244 -34.68 -6.48 -32.31
C PRO A 244 -33.85 -5.45 -31.52
N ILE A 245 -33.10 -5.89 -30.52
CA ILE A 245 -31.98 -5.11 -29.98
C ILE A 245 -30.69 -5.63 -30.60
N VAL A 246 -29.94 -4.68 -31.15
CA VAL A 246 -28.69 -4.82 -31.90
C VAL A 246 -27.53 -4.49 -30.95
N ASP A 247 -26.47 -5.30 -31.05
CA ASP A 247 -25.04 -5.15 -30.68
C ASP A 247 -24.56 -4.21 -29.57
N CYS A 248 -23.54 -4.67 -28.83
CA CYS A 248 -22.22 -4.01 -28.81
C CYS A 248 -21.14 -4.88 -28.13
N SER A 249 -20.16 -5.31 -28.92
CA SER A 249 -18.80 -5.64 -28.45
C SER A 249 -18.00 -4.36 -28.22
N CYS A 250 -17.14 -4.31 -27.19
CA CYS A 250 -15.94 -3.47 -27.21
C CYS A 250 -14.87 -3.98 -26.21
N TYR A 251 -13.67 -4.21 -26.74
CA TYR A 251 -12.41 -4.45 -26.02
C TYR A 251 -11.87 -3.14 -25.43
N LEU A 252 -11.11 -3.22 -24.32
CA LEU A 252 -10.07 -2.21 -24.03
C LEU A 252 -8.88 -2.81 -23.26
N SER A 253 -7.69 -2.57 -23.81
CA SER A 253 -6.35 -2.78 -23.24
C SER A 253 -5.76 -1.41 -22.91
N CYS A 254 -5.02 -1.24 -21.82
CA CYS A 254 -3.85 -0.34 -21.77
C CYS A 254 -2.99 -0.48 -20.50
N SER A 255 -1.73 -0.05 -20.62
CA SER A 255 -0.58 -0.31 -19.75
C SER A 255 -0.02 0.97 -19.10
N ALA A 256 0.19 0.92 -17.77
CA ALA A 256 1.28 1.44 -16.92
C ALA A 256 1.76 2.93 -16.86
N TYR A 257 2.15 3.33 -15.62
CA TYR A 257 3.37 4.08 -15.17
C TYR A 257 3.29 5.51 -14.56
N ASN A 258 4.09 5.70 -13.47
CA ASN A 258 4.91 6.87 -13.02
C ASN A 258 4.51 7.60 -11.72
N SER A 259 5.18 7.39 -10.58
CA SER A 259 5.74 8.51 -9.77
C SER A 259 6.67 7.99 -8.65
N TRP A 260 7.04 8.85 -7.69
CA TRP A 260 8.27 8.76 -6.91
C TRP A 260 8.01 8.97 -5.41
N ALA A 261 9.00 8.58 -4.58
CA ALA A 261 8.97 8.70 -3.12
C ALA A 261 10.17 9.48 -2.57
N ILE A 262 9.92 10.26 -1.52
CA ILE A 262 10.90 10.86 -0.60
C ILE A 262 10.78 10.12 0.73
N CYS A 263 11.71 9.20 1.04
CA CYS A 263 11.81 8.54 2.34
C CYS A 263 12.26 9.45 3.50
N LYS A 264 11.30 10.02 4.23
CA LYS A 264 11.58 10.62 5.54
C LYS A 264 11.12 9.64 6.64
N TYR A 265 12.09 9.12 7.38
CA TYR A 265 12.05 8.44 8.69
C TYR A 265 11.51 7.00 8.77
N LEU A 266 12.31 6.10 9.34
CA LEU A 266 11.85 4.91 10.07
C LEU A 266 12.35 5.03 11.52
N ASP A 267 11.59 5.74 12.36
CA ASP A 267 11.67 5.59 13.82
C ASP A 267 10.38 6.04 14.53
N VAL A 268 10.18 5.49 15.74
CA VAL A 268 9.07 5.68 16.68
C VAL A 268 8.90 7.14 17.09
N ALA A 269 7.64 7.58 17.06
CA ALA A 269 7.07 8.74 17.75
C ALA A 269 7.62 10.14 17.40
N GLY A 270 6.80 10.87 16.65
CA GLY A 270 6.28 12.15 17.12
C GLY A 270 6.84 13.42 16.45
N LEU A 271 6.02 13.93 15.50
CA LEU A 271 5.76 15.33 15.10
C LEU A 271 5.86 15.50 13.57
N ARG A 272 4.72 15.67 12.91
CA ARG A 272 4.01 16.94 12.58
C ARG A 272 4.66 17.67 11.40
N PHE A 273 4.00 17.58 10.25
CA PHE A 273 4.38 18.31 9.04
C PHE A 273 3.17 19.13 8.58
N HIS A 274 3.34 20.44 8.65
CA HIS A 274 2.77 21.37 7.70
C HIS A 274 3.90 21.66 6.72
N SER A 275 3.66 21.71 5.43
CA SER A 275 2.48 22.22 4.75
C SER A 275 2.10 21.28 3.63
#